data_AF-A0A7S2PS29-F1
#
_entry.id   AF-A0A7S2PS29-F1
#
_cell.length_a   1.000
_cell.length_b   1.000
_cell.length_c   1.000
_cell.angle_alpha   90.00
_cell.angle_beta   90.00
_cell.angle_gamma   90.00
#
_symmetry.space_group_name_H-M   'P 1'
#
loop_
_entity.id
_entity.type
_entity.pdbx_description
1 polymer ?
#
loop_
_entity_poly.entity_id
_entity_poly.type
_entity_poly.pdbx_seq_one_letter_code
_entity_poly.pdbx_strand_id
1 'polypeptide(L)'
;VPHDYTPGQGDAWCQAAGTTDGFEYLFSPVGSPCGSPCCRRSVQSFGDARSGPRALQWASNPGKCLQVRGTGAQNGQRMELWDCSDSPNQLFEWSPGISKIRWAFHPNMCLDVTGHRFDPGVPIQLWECLDGDDDQFFWAPERDLGKLESYKHS
;
A
#
# COMPACT_ATOMS: atom_id res chain seq x y z
N VAL A 1 20.14 -9.37 2.50
CA VAL A 1 21.28 -9.84 3.34
C VAL A 1 21.93 -11.04 2.66
N PRO A 2 23.20 -11.35 2.93
CA PRO A 2 23.81 -12.58 2.41
C PRO A 2 23.01 -13.81 2.84
N HIS A 3 22.92 -14.79 1.95
CA HIS A 3 22.38 -16.12 2.24
C HIS A 3 23.53 -17.12 2.35
N ASP A 4 23.55 -17.85 3.46
CA ASP A 4 24.47 -18.95 3.69
C ASP A 4 23.81 -20.24 3.20
N TYR A 5 24.43 -20.90 2.22
CA TYR A 5 23.90 -22.14 1.66
C TYR A 5 23.80 -23.24 2.72
N THR A 6 22.67 -23.93 2.74
CA THR A 6 22.48 -25.17 3.52
C THR A 6 22.83 -26.40 2.67
N PRO A 7 22.99 -27.59 3.27
CA PRO A 7 23.28 -28.81 2.52
C PRO A 7 22.27 -29.03 1.38
N GLY A 8 22.78 -29.18 0.15
CA GLY A 8 21.97 -29.31 -1.06
C GLY A 8 21.70 -28.00 -1.81
N GLN A 9 22.11 -26.86 -1.26
CA GLN A 9 22.05 -25.56 -1.94
C GLN A 9 23.41 -25.15 -2.50
N GLY A 10 23.38 -24.42 -3.61
CA GLY A 10 24.53 -23.80 -4.26
C GLY A 10 24.08 -22.76 -5.28
N ASP A 11 25.01 -22.26 -6.08
CA ASP A 11 24.75 -21.20 -7.06
C ASP A 11 23.58 -21.53 -8.01
N ALA A 12 23.54 -22.77 -8.53
CA ALA A 12 22.46 -23.25 -9.39
C ALA A 12 21.11 -23.26 -8.67
N TRP A 13 21.09 -23.59 -7.38
CA TRP A 13 19.88 -23.46 -6.57
C TRP A 13 19.50 -21.99 -6.40
N CYS A 14 20.44 -21.09 -6.10
CA CYS A 14 20.13 -19.67 -5.92
C CYS A 14 19.61 -19.01 -7.20
N GLN A 15 20.12 -19.42 -8.36
CA GLN A 15 19.62 -18.99 -9.67
C GLN A 15 18.18 -19.43 -9.93
N ALA A 16 17.75 -20.56 -9.34
CA ALA A 16 16.45 -21.17 -9.55
C ALA A 16 15.46 -21.01 -8.39
N ALA A 17 15.93 -20.61 -7.21
CA ALA A 17 15.16 -20.64 -5.96
C ALA A 17 13.98 -19.67 -5.98
N GLY A 18 14.12 -18.51 -6.63
CA GLY A 18 13.07 -17.50 -6.72
C GLY A 18 12.59 -17.07 -5.34
N THR A 19 11.28 -17.20 -5.09
CA THR A 19 10.67 -16.97 -3.78
C THR A 19 10.24 -18.29 -3.16
N THR A 20 10.76 -18.61 -1.98
CA THR A 20 10.39 -19.82 -1.24
C THR A 20 10.58 -19.62 0.27
N ASP A 21 9.77 -20.29 1.08
CA ASP A 21 9.79 -20.22 2.55
C ASP A 21 9.76 -18.78 3.10
N GLY A 22 9.07 -17.88 2.40
CA GLY A 22 8.98 -16.47 2.78
C GLY A 22 10.28 -15.70 2.61
N PHE A 23 11.18 -16.13 1.72
CA PHE A 23 12.37 -15.38 1.29
C PHE A 23 12.52 -15.36 -0.23
N GLU A 24 12.93 -14.22 -0.77
CA GLU A 24 13.31 -14.08 -2.18
C GLU A 24 14.83 -14.17 -2.26
N TYR A 25 15.30 -15.00 -3.18
CA TYR A 25 16.71 -15.28 -3.41
C TYR A 25 17.15 -14.75 -4.77
N LEU A 26 18.26 -14.01 -4.79
CA LEU A 26 18.82 -13.43 -5.99
C LEU A 26 20.29 -13.83 -6.13
N PHE A 27 20.62 -14.46 -7.25
CA PHE A 27 21.99 -14.79 -7.60
C PHE A 27 22.71 -13.60 -8.25
N SER A 28 23.85 -13.20 -7.68
CA SER A 28 24.71 -12.14 -8.18
C SER A 28 26.19 -12.55 -8.05
N PRO A 29 26.81 -13.10 -9.11
CA PRO A 29 28.11 -13.77 -9.01
C PRO A 29 29.32 -12.84 -8.83
N VAL A 30 29.17 -11.51 -8.96
CA VAL A 30 30.31 -10.56 -8.91
C VAL A 30 29.92 -9.29 -8.16
N GLY A 31 30.69 -8.92 -7.14
CA GLY A 31 30.52 -7.63 -6.44
C GLY A 31 29.16 -7.46 -5.77
N SER A 32 28.51 -8.58 -5.44
CA SER A 32 27.18 -8.59 -4.83
C SER A 32 27.15 -7.67 -3.61
N PRO A 33 26.19 -6.72 -3.52
CA PRO A 33 26.11 -5.77 -2.41
C PRO A 33 25.81 -6.45 -1.06
N CYS A 34 25.41 -7.72 -1.08
CA CYS A 34 25.21 -8.51 0.13
C CYS A 34 26.44 -9.30 0.57
N GLY A 35 27.56 -9.29 -0.17
CA GLY A 35 28.80 -9.97 0.22
C GLY A 35 28.83 -11.49 0.00
N SER A 36 27.78 -12.06 -0.60
CA SER A 36 27.68 -13.46 -1.03
C SER A 36 27.10 -13.53 -2.46
N PRO A 37 27.44 -14.55 -3.28
CA PRO A 37 26.80 -14.79 -4.57
C PRO A 37 25.29 -14.97 -4.49
N CYS A 38 24.76 -15.30 -3.31
CA CYS A 38 23.32 -15.40 -3.07
C CYS A 38 22.89 -14.36 -2.05
N CYS A 39 22.00 -13.45 -2.46
CA CYS A 39 21.30 -12.57 -1.54
C CYS A 39 19.95 -13.18 -1.20
N ARG A 40 19.52 -13.03 0.07
CA ARG A 40 18.13 -13.24 0.47
C ARG A 40 17.53 -11.98 1.07
N ARG A 41 16.22 -11.81 0.90
CA ARG A 41 15.42 -10.88 1.70
C ARG A 41 14.14 -11.57 2.15
N SER A 42 13.70 -11.29 3.38
CA SER A 42 12.40 -11.79 3.85
C SER A 42 11.31 -11.25 2.92
N VAL A 43 10.53 -12.17 2.36
CA VAL A 43 9.22 -11.88 1.76
C VAL A 43 8.14 -11.86 2.85
N GLN A 44 8.50 -11.61 4.12
CA GLN A 44 7.54 -11.11 5.10
C GLN A 44 7.01 -9.76 4.61
N SER A 45 6.06 -9.85 3.69
CA SER A 45 4.73 -9.29 3.76
C SER A 45 4.65 -7.78 3.92
N PHE A 46 5.22 -7.02 2.98
CA PHE A 46 4.53 -5.79 2.54
C PHE A 46 3.32 -6.11 1.64
N GLY A 47 3.20 -7.36 1.16
CA GLY A 47 2.06 -7.87 0.39
C GLY A 47 0.90 -8.39 1.24
N ASP A 48 1.16 -9.22 2.26
CA ASP A 48 0.09 -9.93 3.00
C ASP A 48 -0.24 -9.38 4.41
N ALA A 49 0.63 -8.55 5.01
CA ALA A 49 0.28 -7.84 6.26
C ALA A 49 -0.50 -6.54 5.99
N ARG A 50 -0.63 -6.16 4.71
CA ARG A 50 -1.40 -5.01 4.22
C ARG A 50 -2.66 -5.42 3.45
N SER A 51 -2.95 -6.70 3.32
CA SER A 51 -4.23 -7.18 2.84
C SER A 51 -5.21 -7.24 4.01
N GLY A 52 -5.69 -6.07 4.42
CA GLY A 52 -6.68 -5.95 5.48
C GLY A 52 -7.08 -4.50 5.76
N PRO A 53 -8.29 -4.30 6.31
CA PRO A 53 -8.74 -3.00 6.79
C PRO A 53 -7.75 -2.39 7.77
N ARG A 54 -7.31 -1.16 7.51
CA ARG A 54 -6.39 -0.44 8.39
C ARG A 54 -6.57 1.07 8.31
N ALA A 55 -6.18 1.77 9.37
CA ALA A 55 -6.26 3.22 9.43
C ALA A 55 -5.12 3.90 8.66
N LEU A 56 -5.43 5.02 8.02
CA LEU A 56 -4.45 5.95 7.45
C LEU A 56 -4.13 7.02 8.51
N GLN A 57 -3.04 6.83 9.25
CA GLN A 57 -2.60 7.76 10.30
C GLN A 57 -1.81 8.94 9.73
N TRP A 58 -2.05 10.13 10.26
CA TRP A 58 -1.27 11.31 9.89
C TRP A 58 0.11 11.25 10.56
N ALA A 59 1.15 11.12 9.75
CA ALA A 59 2.53 10.98 10.22
C ALA A 59 2.98 12.06 11.23
N SER A 60 2.57 13.32 11.04
CA SER A 60 2.94 14.43 11.93
C SER A 60 2.11 14.50 13.22
N ASN A 61 0.97 13.80 13.26
CA ASN A 61 0.12 13.68 14.44
C ASN A 61 -0.53 12.29 14.46
N PRO A 62 0.17 11.27 14.99
CA PRO A 62 -0.29 9.88 14.94
C PRO A 62 -1.62 9.61 15.67
N GLY A 63 -2.10 10.55 16.49
CA GLY A 63 -3.44 10.49 17.09
C GLY A 63 -4.57 10.86 16.13
N LYS A 64 -4.26 11.32 14.91
CA LYS A 64 -5.24 11.66 13.87
C LYS A 64 -5.23 10.64 12.73
N CYS A 65 -6.42 10.15 12.40
CA CYS A 65 -6.66 9.18 11.35
C CYS A 65 -7.58 9.80 10.28
N LEU A 66 -7.34 9.44 9.02
CA LEU A 66 -8.31 9.72 7.95
C LEU A 66 -9.61 8.97 8.25
N GLN A 67 -10.74 9.63 8.06
CA GLN A 67 -12.05 9.01 8.16
C GLN A 67 -13.02 9.55 7.12
N VAL A 68 -14.03 8.74 6.82
CA VAL A 68 -15.25 9.20 6.14
C VAL A 68 -16.06 10.01 7.16
N ARG A 69 -16.43 11.26 6.82
CA ARG A 69 -17.22 12.11 7.72
C ARG A 69 -18.63 11.57 7.88
N GLY A 70 -19.03 11.25 9.11
CA GLY A 70 -20.30 10.60 9.41
C GLY A 70 -20.30 9.10 9.09
N THR A 71 -21.48 8.50 8.98
CA THR A 71 -21.64 7.03 8.84
C THR A 71 -22.33 6.61 7.53
N GLY A 72 -22.64 7.56 6.65
CA GLY A 72 -23.22 7.26 5.34
C GLY A 72 -22.18 6.75 4.34
N ALA A 73 -22.66 6.18 3.24
CA ALA A 73 -21.88 5.77 2.07
C ALA A 73 -22.47 6.42 0.81
N GLN A 74 -22.28 7.73 0.67
CA GLN A 74 -22.84 8.51 -0.44
C GLN A 74 -21.74 9.19 -1.24
N ASN A 75 -21.94 9.30 -2.54
CA ASN A 75 -21.08 10.06 -3.43
C ASN A 75 -20.99 11.53 -2.97
N GLY A 76 -19.77 12.05 -2.89
CA GLY A 76 -19.50 13.41 -2.46
C GLY A 76 -19.34 13.58 -0.94
N GLN A 77 -19.40 12.50 -0.18
CA GLN A 77 -19.18 12.55 1.26
C GLN A 77 -17.71 12.91 1.53
N ARG A 78 -17.49 13.91 2.40
CA ARG A 78 -16.14 14.44 2.64
C ARG A 78 -15.32 13.49 3.51
N MET A 79 -14.02 13.47 3.24
CA MET A 79 -13.04 12.92 4.16
C MET A 79 -12.65 13.95 5.22
N GLU A 80 -12.24 13.49 6.40
CA GLU A 80 -11.71 14.35 7.45
C GLU A 80 -10.60 13.66 8.26
N LEU A 81 -9.79 14.45 8.96
CA LEU A 81 -8.87 13.96 9.98
C LEU A 81 -9.56 14.02 11.34
N TRP A 82 -9.70 12.87 12.00
CA TRP A 82 -10.34 12.76 13.30
C TRP A 82 -9.47 12.00 14.29
N ASP A 83 -9.83 12.01 15.57
CA ASP A 83 -9.14 11.18 16.55
C ASP A 83 -9.21 9.71 16.13
N CYS A 84 -8.05 9.04 16.14
CA CYS A 84 -7.95 7.64 15.80
C CYS A 84 -8.78 6.79 16.77
N SER A 85 -9.57 5.88 16.22
CA SER A 85 -10.37 4.90 16.93
C SER A 85 -10.49 3.61 16.10
N ASP A 86 -11.10 2.58 16.67
CA ASP A 86 -11.45 1.36 15.92
C ASP A 86 -12.78 1.50 15.14
N SER A 87 -13.21 2.74 14.87
CA SER A 87 -14.48 2.99 14.18
C SER A 87 -14.42 2.56 12.71
N PRO A 88 -15.44 1.84 12.18
CA PRO A 88 -15.42 1.32 10.81
C PRO A 88 -15.22 2.38 9.72
N ASN A 89 -15.63 3.63 9.96
CA ASN A 89 -15.43 4.75 9.04
C ASN A 89 -13.97 5.26 8.94
N GLN A 90 -13.04 4.66 9.68
CA GLN A 90 -11.60 4.95 9.64
C GLN A 90 -10.77 3.83 8.98
N LEU A 91 -11.40 2.72 8.58
CA LEU A 91 -10.70 1.54 8.09
C LEU A 91 -10.73 1.45 6.56
N PHE A 92 -9.56 1.35 5.94
CA PHE A 92 -9.42 1.32 4.48
C PHE A 92 -8.59 0.14 4.01
N GLU A 93 -8.80 -0.25 2.77
CA GLU A 93 -8.06 -1.30 2.08
C GLU A 93 -7.39 -0.75 0.82
N TRP A 94 -6.10 -1.02 0.67
CA TRP A 94 -5.31 -0.65 -0.50
C TRP A 94 -4.07 -1.53 -0.63
N SER A 95 -3.47 -1.54 -1.82
CA SER A 95 -2.18 -2.19 -2.08
C SER A 95 -1.08 -1.13 -2.20
N PRO A 96 0.18 -1.44 -1.86
CA PRO A 96 1.30 -0.58 -2.21
C PRO A 96 1.39 -0.35 -3.72
N GLY A 97 1.98 0.77 -4.14
CA GLY A 97 2.00 1.20 -5.53
C GLY A 97 0.72 1.93 -5.92
N ILE A 98 0.35 1.86 -7.20
CA ILE A 98 -0.85 2.52 -7.72
C ILE A 98 -2.04 1.60 -7.49
N SER A 99 -2.95 2.00 -6.60
CA SER A 99 -4.20 1.28 -6.38
C SER A 99 -5.32 2.23 -6.01
N LYS A 100 -6.55 1.72 -6.01
CA LYS A 100 -7.63 2.40 -5.30
C LYS A 100 -7.45 2.23 -3.79
N ILE A 101 -7.98 3.18 -3.03
CA ILE A 101 -8.16 3.05 -1.58
C ILE A 101 -9.64 2.90 -1.33
N ARG A 102 -10.05 1.71 -0.89
CA ARG A 102 -11.45 1.36 -0.66
C ARG A 102 -11.78 1.55 0.81
N TRP A 103 -13.00 2.00 1.09
CA TRP A 103 -13.52 1.96 2.45
C TRP A 103 -13.84 0.50 2.82
N ALA A 104 -13.24 -0.03 3.88
CA ALA A 104 -13.40 -1.43 4.26
C ALA A 104 -14.86 -1.80 4.60
N PHE A 105 -15.63 -0.88 5.18
CA PHE A 105 -17.02 -1.13 5.57
C PHE A 105 -17.99 -1.04 4.38
N HIS A 106 -17.63 -0.31 3.32
CA HIS A 106 -18.37 -0.19 2.07
C HIS A 106 -17.38 -0.34 0.89
N PRO A 107 -17.02 -1.58 0.51
CA PRO A 107 -15.92 -1.84 -0.43
C PRO A 107 -16.21 -1.38 -1.87
N ASN A 108 -17.46 -1.01 -2.16
CA ASN A 108 -17.86 -0.33 -3.40
C ASN A 108 -17.58 1.18 -3.39
N MET A 109 -17.04 1.73 -2.30
CA MET A 109 -16.71 3.15 -2.16
C MET A 109 -15.19 3.35 -2.09
N CYS A 110 -14.69 4.29 -2.87
CA CYS A 110 -13.29 4.62 -3.05
C CYS A 110 -13.01 6.06 -2.64
N LEU A 111 -11.78 6.33 -2.20
CA LEU A 111 -11.25 7.70 -2.18
C LEU A 111 -11.21 8.22 -3.62
N ASP A 112 -11.52 9.51 -3.76
CA ASP A 112 -11.77 10.16 -5.03
C ASP A 112 -11.32 11.62 -4.97
N VAL A 113 -10.59 12.08 -5.99
CA VAL A 113 -10.19 13.49 -6.11
C VAL A 113 -11.34 14.28 -6.73
N THR A 114 -11.93 15.20 -5.96
CA THR A 114 -13.22 15.80 -6.33
C THR A 114 -13.25 16.40 -7.73
N GLY A 115 -14.07 15.79 -8.60
CA GLY A 115 -14.38 16.29 -9.94
C GLY A 115 -13.22 16.21 -10.93
N HIS A 116 -12.36 15.19 -10.80
CA HIS A 116 -11.16 14.97 -11.63
C HIS A 116 -10.18 16.16 -11.64
N ARG A 117 -10.16 16.98 -10.59
CA ARG A 117 -9.29 18.16 -10.49
C ARG A 117 -8.07 17.86 -9.63
N PHE A 118 -6.90 17.78 -10.24
CA PHE A 118 -5.65 17.45 -9.54
C PHE A 118 -4.87 18.67 -9.01
N ASP A 119 -5.51 19.84 -8.99
CA ASP A 119 -4.91 21.07 -8.46
C ASP A 119 -4.75 21.01 -6.93
N PRO A 120 -3.69 21.64 -6.36
CA PRO A 120 -3.55 21.74 -4.92
C PRO A 120 -4.77 22.36 -4.25
N GLY A 121 -5.23 21.74 -3.16
CA GLY A 121 -6.39 22.20 -2.38
C GLY A 121 -7.73 21.62 -2.83
N VAL A 122 -7.77 20.83 -3.91
CA VAL A 122 -8.96 20.04 -4.24
C VAL A 122 -9.17 18.99 -3.15
N PRO A 123 -10.38 18.91 -2.55
CA PRO A 123 -10.65 17.95 -1.49
C PRO A 123 -10.72 16.51 -2.01
N ILE A 124 -10.32 15.57 -1.16
CA ILE A 124 -10.64 14.15 -1.35
C ILE A 124 -12.04 13.90 -0.80
N GLN A 125 -12.83 13.15 -1.55
CA GLN A 125 -14.17 12.71 -1.20
C GLN A 125 -14.27 11.19 -1.27
N LEU A 126 -15.43 10.68 -0.85
CA LEU A 126 -15.85 9.32 -1.08
C LEU A 126 -16.75 9.28 -2.33
N TRP A 127 -16.49 8.34 -3.22
CA TRP A 127 -17.31 8.10 -4.40
C TRP A 127 -17.39 6.60 -4.69
N GLU A 128 -18.43 6.17 -5.40
CA GLU A 128 -18.51 4.79 -5.88
C GLU A 128 -17.27 4.44 -6.71
N CYS A 129 -16.73 3.25 -6.52
CA CYS A 129 -15.56 2.79 -7.25
C CYS A 129 -15.91 2.56 -8.73
N LEU A 130 -15.33 3.34 -9.64
CA LEU A 130 -15.57 3.29 -11.08
C LEU A 130 -14.38 2.72 -11.87
N ASP A 131 -14.59 1.70 -12.69
CA ASP A 131 -13.49 1.12 -13.49
C ASP A 131 -12.91 2.15 -14.47
N GLY A 132 -11.59 2.25 -14.51
CA GLY A 132 -10.87 3.16 -15.42
C GLY A 132 -10.90 4.64 -15.03
N ASP A 133 -11.46 5.01 -13.87
CA ASP A 133 -11.48 6.39 -13.42
C ASP A 133 -10.16 6.81 -12.76
N ASP A 134 -9.46 7.78 -13.35
CA ASP A 134 -8.09 8.14 -12.98
C ASP A 134 -8.01 8.94 -11.67
N ASP A 135 -9.10 9.57 -11.25
CA ASP A 135 -9.17 10.34 -10.01
C ASP A 135 -9.41 9.47 -8.75
N GLN A 136 -9.52 8.16 -8.93
CA GLN A 136 -9.68 7.16 -7.86
C GLN A 136 -8.41 6.34 -7.58
N PHE A 137 -7.32 6.60 -8.30
CA PHE A 137 -6.05 5.92 -8.10
C PHE A 137 -5.07 6.78 -7.30
N PHE A 138 -4.41 6.12 -6.36
CA PHE A 138 -3.42 6.76 -5.51
C PHE A 138 -2.16 5.91 -5.49
N TRP A 139 -1.01 6.58 -5.52
CA TRP A 139 0.26 5.95 -5.19
C TRP A 139 0.44 5.89 -3.68
N ALA A 140 0.67 4.69 -3.16
CA ALA A 140 1.02 4.44 -1.76
C ALA A 140 2.42 3.81 -1.64
N PRO A 141 3.27 4.24 -0.67
CA PRO A 141 4.62 3.72 -0.51
C PRO A 141 4.65 2.25 -0.10
N GLU A 142 5.69 1.53 -0.50
CA GLU A 142 5.97 0.16 -0.04
C GLU A 142 6.32 0.08 1.45
N ARG A 143 6.68 1.19 2.09
CA ARG A 143 6.95 1.29 3.54
C ARG A 143 5.78 1.99 4.23
N ASP A 144 5.62 1.77 5.54
CA ASP A 144 4.44 2.24 6.28
C ASP A 144 4.38 3.77 6.45
N LEU A 145 5.51 4.46 6.22
CA LEU A 145 5.60 5.91 6.27
C LEU A 145 5.91 6.49 4.89
N GLY A 146 5.08 7.43 4.45
CA GLY A 146 5.33 8.23 3.26
C GLY A 146 4.12 9.07 2.87
N LYS A 147 4.22 9.71 1.70
CA LYS A 147 3.15 10.54 1.15
C LYS A 147 2.22 9.66 0.32
N LEU A 148 0.93 9.82 0.54
CA LEU A 148 -0.11 9.33 -0.36
C LEU A 148 -0.34 10.39 -1.44
N GLU A 149 -0.29 10.00 -2.71
CA GLU A 149 -0.39 10.93 -3.83
C GLU A 149 -1.47 10.45 -4.80
N SER A 150 -2.33 11.36 -5.28
CA SER A 150 -3.22 11.03 -6.39
C SER A 150 -2.39 10.72 -7.64
N TYR A 151 -2.83 9.70 -8.39
CA TYR A 151 -2.14 9.25 -9.59
C TYR A 151 -3.06 9.46 -10.80
N LYS A 152 -2.66 10.37 -11.69
CA LYS A 152 -3.33 10.56 -12.97
C LYS A 152 -2.72 9.64 -14.01
N HIS A 153 -3.52 8.75 -14.61
CA HIS A 153 -3.07 8.01 -15.79
C HIS A 153 -3.13 8.94 -17.00
N SER A 154 -1.96 9.29 -17.55
CA SER A 154 -1.81 10.17 -18.72
C SER A 154 -2.22 9.50 -20.02
#